data_AF-A0A7J9HKU5-F1
#
_entry.id   AF-A0A7J9HKU5-F1
#
_cell.length_a   1.000
_cell.length_b   1.000
_cell.length_c   1.000
_cell.angle_alpha   90.00
_cell.angle_beta   90.00
_cell.angle_gamma   90.00
#
_symmetry.space_group_name_H-M   'P 1'
#
loop_
_entity.id
_entity.type
_entity.pdbx_description
1 polymer ?
#
loop_
_entity_poly.entity_id
_entity_poly.type
_entity_poly.pdbx_seq_one_letter_code
_entity_poly.pdbx_strand_id
1 'polypeptide(L)'
;MGYGMIVRDADGFVLGGSGSFKETVIDIEWVELIAFEESVKVAGDLNISKAVFESDCASLVNKIKKRGMDITILGQCMDKACMKLDNFIFG
;
A
#
# COMPACT_ATOMS: atom_id res chain seq x y z
N MET A 1 -7.12 -14.76 4.39
CA MET A 1 -6.14 -14.33 3.36
C MET A 1 -5.01 -13.58 4.04
N GLY A 2 -3.78 -13.73 3.54
CA GLY A 2 -2.60 -13.08 4.10
C GLY A 2 -2.19 -11.86 3.28
N TYR A 3 -1.52 -10.92 3.93
CA TYR A 3 -0.85 -9.80 3.28
C TYR A 3 0.55 -9.63 3.85
N GLY A 4 1.43 -8.98 3.09
CA GLY A 4 2.78 -8.68 3.53
C GLY A 4 3.36 -7.48 2.80
N MET A 5 4.35 -6.86 3.42
CA MET A 5 5.16 -5.80 2.83
C MET A 5 6.62 -6.01 3.20
N ILE A 6 7.51 -5.45 2.40
CA ILE A 6 8.95 -5.40 2.64
C ILE A 6 9.40 -3.96 2.40
N VAL A 7 10.15 -3.39 3.33
CA VAL A 7 10.83 -2.10 3.15
C VAL A 7 12.26 -2.37 2.76
N ARG A 8 12.70 -1.74 1.67
CA ARG A 8 14.07 -1.78 1.19
C ARG A 8 14.64 -0.38 1.06
N ASP A 9 15.95 -0.23 1.24
CA ASP A 9 16.66 0.99 0.85
C ASP A 9 16.90 1.04 -0.67
N ALA A 10 17.56 2.11 -1.13
CA ALA A 10 17.84 2.34 -2.54
C ALA A 10 18.83 1.33 -3.15
N ASP A 11 19.64 0.67 -2.32
CA ASP A 11 20.59 -0.38 -2.74
C ASP A 11 19.93 -1.78 -2.71
N GLY A 12 18.66 -1.85 -2.28
CA GLY A 12 17.87 -3.07 -2.23
C GLY A 12 18.02 -3.87 -0.93
N PHE A 13 18.72 -3.35 0.08
CA PHE A 13 18.82 -4.02 1.38
C PHE A 13 17.49 -3.94 2.13
N VAL A 14 17.08 -5.06 2.72
CA VAL A 14 15.85 -5.13 3.51
C VAL A 14 16.05 -4.44 4.85
N LEU A 15 15.28 -3.37 5.07
CA LEU A 15 15.25 -2.63 6.34
C LEU A 15 14.20 -3.22 7.31
N GLY A 16 13.19 -3.90 6.77
CA GLY A 16 12.14 -4.49 7.57
C GLY A 16 11.02 -5.13 6.74
N GLY A 17 10.10 -5.77 7.44
CA GLY A 17 8.97 -6.49 6.89
C GLY A 17 7.80 -6.49 7.88
N SER A 18 6.58 -6.60 7.37
CA SER A 18 5.37 -6.80 8.15
C SER A 18 4.47 -7.73 7.36
N GLY A 19 3.71 -8.57 8.06
CA GLY A 19 2.76 -9.46 7.45
C GLY A 19 1.75 -9.92 8.48
N SER A 20 0.53 -10.19 8.02
CA SER A 20 -0.52 -10.71 8.87
C SER A 20 -1.51 -11.54 8.06
N PHE A 21 -2.42 -12.19 8.77
CA PHE A 21 -3.46 -13.01 8.20
C PHE A 21 -4.81 -12.60 8.77
N LYS A 22 -5.79 -12.43 7.88
CA LYS A 22 -7.20 -12.30 8.28
C LYS A 22 -7.93 -13.62 8.06
N GLU A 23 -8.54 -14.12 9.13
CA GLU A 23 -9.41 -15.29 9.16
C GLU A 23 -10.82 -14.94 8.63
N THR A 24 -10.87 -14.31 7.47
CA THR A 24 -12.11 -13.93 6.79
C THR A 24 -11.90 -14.01 5.29
N VAL A 25 -12.98 -14.37 4.57
CA VAL A 25 -13.02 -14.30 3.10
C VAL A 25 -13.28 -12.85 2.74
N ILE A 26 -12.23 -12.17 2.30
CA ILE A 26 -12.29 -10.83 1.72
C ILE A 26 -11.81 -10.91 0.28
N ASP A 27 -12.25 -9.97 -0.56
CA ASP A 27 -11.73 -9.87 -1.93
C ASP A 27 -10.22 -9.61 -1.91
N ILE A 28 -9.51 -10.09 -2.92
CA ILE A 28 -8.07 -9.88 -3.06
C ILE A 28 -7.73 -8.39 -3.12
N GLU A 29 -8.58 -7.55 -3.73
CA GLU A 29 -8.35 -6.10 -3.78
C GLU A 29 -8.40 -5.46 -2.38
N TRP A 30 -9.25 -5.98 -1.49
CA TRP A 30 -9.30 -5.53 -0.10
C TRP A 30 -8.08 -5.97 0.70
N VAL A 31 -7.53 -7.17 0.43
CA VAL A 31 -6.28 -7.65 1.04
C VAL A 31 -5.12 -6.74 0.64
N GLU A 32 -5.03 -6.41 -0.64
CA GLU A 32 -3.99 -5.54 -1.21
C GLU A 32 -4.08 -4.12 -0.65
N LEU A 33 -5.28 -3.57 -0.48
CA LEU A 33 -5.46 -2.29 0.21
C LEU A 33 -4.96 -2.35 1.66
N ILE A 34 -5.24 -3.43 2.40
CA ILE A 34 -4.74 -3.58 3.78
C ILE A 34 -3.21 -3.64 3.79
N ALA A 35 -2.60 -4.38 2.85
CA ALA A 35 -1.14 -4.43 2.69
C ALA A 35 -0.57 -3.03 2.44
N PHE A 36 -1.23 -2.26 1.57
CA PHE A 36 -0.85 -0.89 1.26
C PHE A 36 -0.97 0.03 2.49
N GLU A 37 -2.09 0.00 3.22
CA GLU A 37 -2.27 0.79 4.44
C GLU A 37 -1.21 0.48 5.51
N GLU A 38 -0.87 -0.80 5.68
CA GLU A 38 0.21 -1.21 6.59
C GLU A 38 1.56 -0.68 6.12
N SER A 39 1.84 -0.70 4.82
CA SER A 39 3.09 -0.16 4.27
C SER A 39 3.21 1.37 4.46
N VAL A 40 2.10 2.10 4.36
CA VAL A 40 2.04 3.55 4.67
C VAL A 40 2.37 3.81 6.14
N LYS A 41 1.76 3.02 7.03
CA LYS A 41 2.00 3.13 8.48
C LYS A 41 3.47 2.86 8.82
N VAL A 42 4.03 1.77 8.31
CA VAL A 42 5.44 1.41 8.52
C VAL A 42 6.37 2.49 7.96
N ALA A 43 6.08 3.06 6.78
CA ALA A 43 6.87 4.17 6.24
C ALA A 43 6.84 5.40 7.16
N GLY A 44 5.68 5.70 7.76
CA GLY A 44 5.54 6.75 8.78
C GLY A 44 6.33 6.46 10.05
N ASP A 45 6.22 5.25 10.59
CA ASP A 45 6.95 4.82 11.80
C ASP A 45 8.48 4.87 11.59
N LEU A 46 8.95 4.64 10.37
CA LEU A 46 10.36 4.72 9.97
C LEU A 46 10.80 6.14 9.55
N ASN A 47 9.93 7.15 9.60
CA ASN A 47 10.18 8.51 9.12
C ASN A 47 10.68 8.59 7.67
N ILE A 48 10.19 7.69 6.80
CA ILE A 48 10.53 7.69 5.38
C ILE A 48 9.72 8.80 4.70
N SER A 49 10.40 9.85 4.24
CA SER A 49 9.76 10.99 3.58
C SER A 49 9.45 10.74 2.10
N LYS A 50 10.12 9.77 1.48
CA LYS A 50 9.96 9.40 0.08
C LYS A 50 10.21 7.92 -0.11
N ALA A 51 9.20 7.21 -0.59
CA ALA A 51 9.30 5.80 -0.97
C ALA A 51 8.62 5.56 -2.31
N VAL A 52 9.01 4.44 -2.93
CA VAL A 52 8.35 3.85 -4.09
C VAL A 52 7.56 2.65 -3.60
N PHE A 53 6.25 2.64 -3.84
CA PHE A 53 5.40 1.49 -3.54
C PHE A 53 5.34 0.56 -4.75
N GLU A 54 5.68 -0.71 -4.53
CA GLU A 54 5.63 -1.78 -5.53
C GLU A 54 4.57 -2.81 -5.11
N SER A 55 3.73 -3.24 -6.05
CA SER A 55 2.76 -4.32 -5.86
C SER A 55 2.62 -5.08 -7.18
N ASP A 56 2.45 -6.40 -7.10
CA ASP A 56 2.14 -7.26 -8.25
C ASP A 56 0.65 -7.21 -8.63
N CYS A 57 -0.19 -6.59 -7.80
CA CYS A 57 -1.59 -6.38 -8.06
C CYS A 57 -1.83 -5.18 -9.00
N ALA A 58 -1.92 -5.48 -10.29
CA ALA A 58 -2.17 -4.48 -11.32
C ALA A 58 -3.48 -3.69 -11.09
N SER A 59 -4.52 -4.31 -10.50
CA SER A 59 -5.78 -3.60 -10.24
C SER A 59 -5.62 -2.54 -9.15
N LEU A 60 -4.90 -2.87 -8.07
CA LEU A 60 -4.53 -1.91 -7.01
C LEU A 60 -3.73 -0.74 -7.61
N VAL A 61 -2.64 -1.04 -8.33
CA VAL A 61 -1.78 -0.02 -8.92
C VAL A 61 -2.57 0.91 -9.86
N ASN A 62 -3.44 0.36 -10.69
CA ASN A 62 -4.28 1.13 -11.61
C ASN A 62 -5.29 2.01 -10.88
N LYS A 63 -5.90 1.52 -9.81
CA LYS A 63 -6.83 2.29 -8.97
C LYS A 63 -6.12 3.44 -8.25
N ILE A 64 -4.92 3.22 -7.70
CA ILE A 64 -4.11 4.29 -7.08
C ILE A 64 -3.76 5.37 -8.11
N LYS A 65 -3.33 4.96 -9.31
CA LYS A 65 -2.99 5.88 -10.41
C LYS A 65 -4.20 6.70 -10.88
N LYS A 66 -5.42 6.16 -10.74
CA LYS A 66 -6.70 6.80 -11.11
C LYS A 66 -7.55 7.21 -9.91
N ARG A 67 -6.97 7.34 -8.72
CA ARG A 67 -7.72 7.47 -7.45
C ARG A 67 -8.71 8.64 -7.41
N GLY A 68 -8.38 9.77 -8.05
CA GLY A 68 -9.29 10.91 -8.17
C GLY A 68 -10.52 10.69 -9.06
N MET A 69 -10.63 9.53 -9.72
CA MET A 69 -11.74 9.16 -10.60
C MET A 69 -12.51 7.92 -10.10
N ASP A 70 -11.98 7.19 -9.11
CA ASP A 70 -12.62 5.98 -8.59
C ASP A 70 -13.62 6.33 -7.47
N ILE A 71 -14.91 6.34 -7.81
CA ILE A 71 -16.00 6.66 -6.88
C ILE A 71 -16.48 5.47 -6.04
N THR A 72 -15.85 4.29 -6.18
CA THR A 72 -16.19 3.11 -5.38
C THR A 72 -15.73 3.27 -3.94
N ILE A 73 -16.30 2.48 -3.01
CA ILE A 73 -15.89 2.48 -1.60
C ILE A 73 -14.40 2.14 -1.48
N LEU A 74 -13.93 1.14 -2.23
CA LEU A 74 -12.53 0.75 -2.26
C LEU A 74 -11.65 1.91 -2.77
N GLY A 75 -12.05 2.56 -3.86
CA GLY A 75 -11.37 3.72 -4.41
C GLY A 75 -11.22 4.86 -3.39
N GLN A 76 -12.29 5.17 -2.66
CA GLN A 76 -12.25 6.19 -1.60
C GLN A 76 -11.33 5.80 -0.43
N CYS A 77 -11.31 4.53 -0.03
CA CYS A 77 -10.38 4.07 1.01
C CYS A 77 -8.92 4.19 0.54
N MET A 78 -8.64 3.82 -0.70
CA MET A 78 -7.32 3.97 -1.31
C MET A 78 -6.88 5.43 -1.39
N ASP A 79 -7.79 6.33 -1.79
CA ASP A 79 -7.49 7.76 -1.85
C ASP A 79 -7.14 8.34 -0.47
N LYS A 80 -7.89 7.95 0.57
CA LYS A 80 -7.57 8.30 1.97
C LYS A 80 -6.22 7.77 2.43
N ALA A 81 -5.86 6.54 2.04
CA ALA A 81 -4.54 6.00 2.33
C ALA A 81 -3.43 6.79 1.61
N CYS A 82 -3.68 7.23 0.38
CA CYS A 82 -2.76 8.07 -0.39
C CYS A 82 -2.64 9.51 0.14
N MET A 83 -3.69 10.09 0.71
CA MET A 83 -3.61 11.41 1.36
C MET A 83 -2.70 11.42 2.59
N LYS A 84 -2.47 10.27 3.22
CA LYS A 84 -1.46 10.12 4.27
C LYS A 84 -0.03 10.15 3.71
N LEU A 85 0.12 10.12 2.39
CA LEU A 85 1.36 9.99 1.64
C LEU A 85 1.66 11.21 0.75
N ASP A 86 1.29 12.44 1.13
CA ASP A 86 1.45 13.65 0.29
C ASP A 86 2.90 13.95 -0.21
N ASN A 87 3.90 13.11 0.11
CA ASN A 87 5.29 13.17 -0.38
C ASN A 87 5.81 11.93 -1.16
N PHE A 88 4.97 10.95 -1.54
CA PHE A 88 5.44 9.67 -2.13
C PHE A 88 5.26 9.57 -3.65
N ILE A 89 6.17 8.86 -4.34
CA ILE A 89 6.15 8.62 -5.79
C ILE A 89 5.82 7.13 -6.03
N PHE A 90 4.83 6.84 -6.88
CA PHE A 90 4.50 5.46 -7.28
C PHE A 90 5.34 5.03 -8.49
N GLY A 91 5.96 3.85 -8.41
CA GLY A 91 6.75 3.23 -9.48
C GLY A 91 5.89 2.53 -10.53
#